data_AF-A0A917VRX2-F1
#
_entry.id   AF-A0A917VRX2-F1
#
_cell.length_a   1.000
_cell.length_b   1.000
_cell.length_c   1.000
_cell.angle_alpha   90.00
_cell.angle_beta   90.00
_cell.angle_gamma   90.00
#
_symmetry.space_group_name_H-M   'P 1'
#
loop_
_entity.id
_entity.type
_entity.pdbx_description
1 polymer ?
#
loop_
_entity_poly.entity_id
_entity_poly.type
_entity_poly.pdbx_seq_one_letter_code
_entity_poly.pdbx_strand_id
1 'polypeptide(L)'
;MSAIATAAPTCVCARPWVSIAMLGGARKQHADGTLIVSCPDREHCLRGAPVQHGHLGAHWRNIPAACAWPGIRIIDADTCPGCGKRPWVPATLLRVRRALATGAPVVDVFCPYLRSCGLVTVVGDRIIDQHEYTMYGYRREPCPWSLVRVREAQ
;
A
#
# COMPACT_ATOMS: atom_id res chain seq x y z
N MET A 1 -13.78 32.64 30.46
CA MET A 1 -13.55 31.20 30.26
C MET A 1 -13.30 30.98 28.78
N SER A 2 -12.03 30.91 28.37
CA SER A 2 -11.67 30.72 26.96
C SER A 2 -11.82 29.25 26.57
N ALA A 3 -12.61 28.96 25.54
CA ALA A 3 -12.72 27.63 24.98
C ALA A 3 -11.37 27.24 24.35
N ILE A 4 -10.83 26.11 24.79
CA ILE A 4 -9.69 25.46 24.12
C ILE A 4 -10.23 24.98 22.78
N ALA A 5 -9.86 25.67 21.70
CA ALA A 5 -10.11 25.18 20.35
C ALA A 5 -9.28 23.91 20.16
N THR A 6 -9.92 22.75 20.27
CA THR A 6 -9.31 21.48 19.89
C THR A 6 -9.02 21.57 18.40
N ALA A 7 -7.75 21.81 18.04
CA ALA A 7 -7.32 21.77 16.65
C ALA A 7 -7.82 20.45 16.05
N ALA A 8 -8.63 20.54 14.99
CA ALA A 8 -9.13 19.35 14.30
C ALA A 8 -7.92 18.45 14.01
N PRO A 9 -7.99 17.13 14.30
CA PRO A 9 -6.85 16.25 14.11
C PRO A 9 -6.35 16.40 12.67
N THR A 10 -5.13 16.92 12.50
CA THR A 10 -4.53 17.16 11.18
C THR A 10 -4.63 15.87 10.38
N CYS A 11 -5.31 15.91 9.22
CA CYS A 11 -5.54 14.66 8.49
C CYS A 11 -4.21 14.05 8.04
N VAL A 12 -3.86 12.92 8.66
CA VAL A 12 -2.66 12.15 8.30
C VAL A 12 -2.71 11.59 6.87
N CYS A 13 -3.90 11.60 6.26
CA CYS A 13 -4.21 11.18 4.90
C CYS A 13 -3.73 12.13 3.78
N ALA A 14 -3.20 13.31 4.11
CA ALA A 14 -2.73 14.28 3.11
C ALA A 14 -1.51 13.76 2.32
N ARG A 15 -0.76 12.81 2.88
CA ARG A 15 0.35 12.12 2.24
C ARG A 15 -0.04 10.69 1.84
N PRO A 16 0.65 10.08 0.87
CA PRO A 16 0.48 8.67 0.54
C PRO A 16 0.63 7.79 1.78
N TRP A 17 -0.27 6.83 1.95
CA TRP A 17 -0.27 5.94 3.10
C TRP A 17 -0.99 4.61 2.81
N VAL A 18 -0.64 3.58 3.57
CA VAL A 18 -1.23 2.24 3.50
C VAL A 18 -1.52 1.70 4.90
N SER A 19 -2.47 0.76 5.00
CA SER A 19 -2.72 0.08 6.28
C SER A 19 -1.77 -1.09 6.51
N ILE A 20 -1.52 -1.45 7.77
CA ILE A 20 -0.73 -2.65 8.11
C ILE A 20 -1.39 -3.92 7.57
N ALA A 21 -2.73 -4.00 7.60
CA ALA A 21 -3.50 -5.13 7.07
C ALA A 21 -3.24 -5.34 5.56
N MET A 22 -3.12 -4.26 4.78
CA MET A 22 -2.78 -4.33 3.35
C MET A 22 -1.42 -4.99 3.06
N LEU A 23 -0.53 -5.04 4.06
CA LEU A 23 0.80 -5.64 3.98
C LEU A 23 0.82 -7.08 4.52
N GLY A 24 -0.34 -7.68 4.74
CA GLY A 24 -0.48 -9.00 5.37
C GLY A 24 -0.28 -8.98 6.87
N GLY A 25 -0.42 -7.82 7.50
CA GLY A 25 -0.23 -7.65 8.94
C GLY A 25 1.23 -7.45 9.36
N ALA A 26 1.39 -7.33 10.67
CA ALA A 26 2.67 -7.38 11.36
C ALA A 26 3.30 -8.78 11.20
N ARG A 27 4.49 -8.89 10.60
CA ARG A 27 5.18 -10.18 10.47
C ARG A 27 5.96 -10.57 11.70
N LYS A 28 6.59 -9.58 12.34
CA LYS A 28 7.44 -9.77 13.52
C LYS A 28 7.62 -8.44 14.23
N GLN A 29 7.78 -8.50 15.55
CA GLN A 29 8.31 -7.40 16.33
C GLN A 29 9.75 -7.75 16.75
N HIS A 30 10.68 -6.82 16.54
CA HIS A 30 12.04 -6.94 17.07
C HIS A 30 12.04 -6.69 18.58
N ALA A 31 13.12 -7.09 19.27
CA ALA A 31 13.25 -6.92 20.72
C ALA A 31 13.23 -5.45 21.16
N ASP A 32 13.59 -4.53 20.26
CA ASP A 32 13.52 -3.08 20.44
C ASP A 32 12.10 -2.50 20.21
N GLY A 33 11.10 -3.36 19.94
CA GLY A 33 9.74 -2.97 19.64
C GLY A 33 9.49 -2.61 18.17
N THR A 34 10.51 -2.62 17.31
CA THR A 34 10.37 -2.29 15.88
C THR A 34 9.46 -3.30 15.18
N LEU A 35 8.40 -2.81 14.55
CA LEU A 35 7.51 -3.63 13.75
C LEU A 35 8.12 -3.94 12.38
N ILE A 36 8.05 -5.18 11.93
CA ILE A 36 8.42 -5.60 10.57
C ILE A 36 7.16 -5.94 9.78
N VAL A 37 6.99 -5.31 8.62
CA VAL A 37 5.89 -5.55 7.68
C VAL A 37 6.41 -6.09 6.35
N SER A 38 5.50 -6.59 5.50
CA SER A 38 5.85 -6.87 4.11
C SER A 38 6.08 -5.57 3.34
N CYS A 39 7.12 -5.50 2.53
CA CYS A 39 7.15 -4.48 1.49
C CYS A 39 6.13 -4.84 0.39
N PRO A 40 5.40 -3.85 -0.17
CA PRO A 40 4.46 -4.09 -1.27
C PRO A 40 5.14 -4.70 -2.51
N ASP A 41 6.41 -4.36 -2.79
CA ASP A 41 7.24 -4.95 -3.85
C ASP A 41 7.91 -6.27 -3.40
N ARG A 42 7.09 -7.24 -3.00
CA ARG A 42 7.52 -8.49 -2.35
C ARG A 42 8.35 -9.43 -3.24
N GLU A 43 8.34 -9.24 -4.55
CA GLU A 43 9.21 -10.00 -5.48
C GLU A 43 10.69 -9.64 -5.27
N HIS A 44 10.95 -8.36 -4.98
CA HIS A 44 12.30 -7.84 -4.81
C HIS A 44 12.70 -7.67 -3.35
N CYS A 45 11.71 -7.45 -2.47
CA CYS A 45 11.92 -7.14 -1.06
C CYS A 45 11.53 -8.35 -0.19
N LEU A 46 12.47 -9.28 0.00
CA LEU A 46 12.18 -10.59 0.59
C LEU A 46 12.18 -10.63 2.13
N ARG A 47 12.97 -9.75 2.78
CA ARG A 47 13.26 -9.82 4.22
C ARG A 47 12.30 -9.03 5.12
N GLY A 48 11.24 -8.46 4.54
CA GLY A 48 10.37 -7.51 5.23
C GLY A 48 11.04 -6.14 5.39
N ALA A 49 10.26 -5.17 5.83
CA ALA A 49 10.67 -3.79 6.00
C ALA A 49 10.31 -3.32 7.41
N PRO A 50 11.23 -2.64 8.13
CA PRO A 50 10.91 -2.09 9.43
C PRO A 50 9.92 -0.94 9.30
N VAL A 51 9.08 -0.72 10.30
CA VAL A 51 8.26 0.46 10.45
C VAL A 51 8.94 1.37 11.47
N GLN A 52 9.44 2.51 11.01
CA GLN A 52 10.17 3.49 11.80
C GLN A 52 9.36 4.78 11.86
N HIS A 53 9.00 5.22 13.06
CA HIS A 53 8.17 6.42 13.28
C HIS A 53 6.88 6.44 12.42
N GLY A 54 6.22 5.30 12.27
CA GLY A 54 5.00 5.17 11.45
C GLY A 54 5.23 5.23 9.93
N HIS A 55 6.47 5.06 9.46
CA HIS A 55 6.80 5.01 8.03
C HIS A 55 7.57 3.74 7.71
N LEU A 56 7.45 3.26 6.48
CA LEU A 56 8.25 2.14 6.00
C LEU A 56 9.72 2.57 5.95
N GLY A 57 10.58 1.87 6.66
CA GLY A 57 12.01 2.10 6.68
C GLY A 57 12.73 1.49 5.49
N ALA A 58 14.00 1.84 5.36
CA ALA A 58 14.90 1.23 4.39
C ALA A 58 15.05 -0.27 4.65
N HIS A 59 15.13 -1.05 3.57
CA HIS A 59 15.26 -2.50 3.64
C HIS A 59 15.95 -3.06 2.40
N TRP A 60 16.48 -4.27 2.55
CA TRP A 60 17.25 -4.94 1.50
C TRP A 60 16.37 -5.47 0.37
N ARG A 61 16.92 -5.39 -0.84
CA ARG A 61 16.37 -6.02 -2.05
C ARG A 61 17.32 -7.08 -2.58
N ASN A 62 16.79 -7.99 -3.37
CA ASN A 62 17.55 -8.98 -4.13
C ASN A 62 17.98 -8.50 -5.52
N ILE A 63 17.66 -7.25 -5.89
CA ILE A 63 18.08 -6.63 -7.16
C ILE A 63 18.85 -5.32 -6.89
N PRO A 64 19.74 -4.90 -7.79
CA PRO A 64 20.49 -3.65 -7.68
C PRO A 64 19.60 -2.45 -8.04
N ALA A 65 18.81 -1.97 -7.08
CA ALA A 65 18.10 -0.68 -7.16
C ALA A 65 17.50 -0.33 -5.78
N ALA A 66 17.35 0.96 -5.47
CA ALA A 66 16.64 1.37 -4.25
C ALA A 66 15.15 0.98 -4.31
N CYS A 67 14.57 0.57 -3.18
CA CYS A 67 13.12 0.40 -3.09
C CYS A 67 12.47 1.78 -3.10
N ALA A 68 11.36 1.96 -3.83
CA ALA A 68 10.67 3.24 -3.89
C ALA A 68 9.71 3.48 -2.69
N TRP A 69 9.38 2.41 -1.95
CA TRP A 69 8.43 2.44 -0.85
C TRP A 69 8.91 3.03 0.50
N PRO A 70 10.21 3.08 0.84
CA PRO A 70 10.65 3.74 2.07
C PRO A 70 10.11 5.17 2.17
N GLY A 71 9.69 5.55 3.37
CA GLY A 71 9.02 6.84 3.63
C GLY A 71 7.51 6.82 3.43
N ILE A 72 6.92 5.77 2.84
CA ILE A 72 5.45 5.62 2.82
C ILE A 72 4.93 5.52 4.25
N ARG A 73 3.84 6.24 4.55
CA ARG A 73 3.23 6.19 5.88
C ARG A 73 2.45 4.88 6.06
N ILE A 74 2.63 4.27 7.22
CA ILE A 74 1.96 3.05 7.64
C ILE A 74 1.03 3.39 8.80
N ILE A 75 -0.24 3.01 8.70
CA ILE A 75 -1.25 3.24 9.74
C ILE A 75 -1.88 1.91 10.12
N ASP A 76 -2.09 1.69 11.42
CA ASP A 76 -2.83 0.52 11.92
C ASP A 76 -4.35 0.78 11.91
N ALA A 77 -4.89 1.09 10.73
CA ALA A 77 -6.32 1.32 10.50
C ALA A 77 -6.64 1.21 9.01
N ASP A 78 -7.83 0.70 8.68
CA ASP A 78 -8.28 0.57 7.28
C ASP A 78 -8.81 1.88 6.68
N THR A 79 -9.07 2.87 7.53
CA THR A 79 -9.43 4.23 7.13
C THR A 79 -8.65 5.24 7.94
N CYS A 80 -8.44 6.42 7.37
CA CYS A 80 -7.71 7.49 8.04
C CYS A 80 -8.46 7.92 9.32
N PRO A 81 -7.83 7.87 10.50
CA PRO A 81 -8.48 8.22 11.77
C PRO A 81 -9.02 9.66 11.81
N GLY A 82 -8.41 10.58 11.04
CA GLY A 82 -8.81 11.99 11.04
C GLY A 82 -9.95 12.35 10.08
N CYS A 83 -10.26 11.52 9.07
CA CYS A 83 -11.25 11.89 8.05
C CYS A 83 -12.03 10.73 7.42
N GLY A 84 -11.79 9.49 7.84
CA GLY A 84 -12.45 8.29 7.31
C GLY A 84 -12.10 7.92 5.86
N LYS A 85 -11.23 8.69 5.17
CA LYS A 85 -10.82 8.34 3.80
C LYS A 85 -9.97 7.07 3.79
N ARG A 86 -10.14 6.27 2.74
CA ARG A 86 -9.32 5.07 2.48
C ARG A 86 -7.86 5.40 2.16
N PRO A 87 -6.96 4.40 2.26
CA PRO A 87 -5.57 4.48 1.80
C PRO A 87 -5.43 4.97 0.36
N TRP A 88 -4.31 5.61 0.07
CA TRP A 88 -3.96 6.00 -1.29
C TRP A 88 -2.45 6.00 -1.51
N VAL A 89 -2.04 5.72 -2.75
CA VAL A 89 -0.65 5.70 -3.16
C VAL A 89 -0.48 6.40 -4.51
N PRO A 90 0.70 6.98 -4.80
CA PRO A 90 0.99 7.45 -6.13
C PRO A 90 1.18 6.27 -7.09
N ALA A 91 0.75 6.44 -8.35
CA ALA A 91 0.89 5.43 -9.40
C ALA A 91 2.36 4.99 -9.59
N THR A 92 3.32 5.88 -9.35
CA THR A 92 4.77 5.63 -9.48
C THR A 92 5.31 4.59 -8.50
N LEU A 93 4.59 4.27 -7.41
CA LEU A 93 4.96 3.20 -6.48
C LEU A 93 4.43 1.83 -6.90
N LEU A 94 3.47 1.79 -7.83
CA LEU A 94 2.87 0.55 -8.30
C LEU A 94 3.65 -0.01 -9.48
N ARG A 95 3.76 -1.33 -9.52
CA ARG A 95 4.34 -2.02 -10.67
C ARG A 95 3.28 -2.17 -11.74
N VAL A 96 3.42 -1.37 -12.79
CA VAL A 96 2.56 -1.39 -13.97
C VAL A 96 2.95 -2.57 -14.84
N ARG A 97 1.98 -3.42 -15.17
CA ARG A 97 2.15 -4.47 -16.20
C ARG A 97 1.79 -3.94 -17.57
N ARG A 98 0.72 -3.14 -17.64
CA ARG A 98 0.22 -2.52 -18.88
C ARG A 98 -0.26 -1.11 -18.58
N ALA A 99 0.42 -0.13 -19.18
CA ALA A 99 -0.14 1.19 -19.41
C ALA A 99 -0.79 1.18 -20.79
N LEU A 100 -1.91 1.88 -20.96
CA LEU A 100 -2.29 2.35 -22.29
C LEU A 100 -1.25 3.42 -22.73
N ALA A 101 -1.24 3.81 -24.01
CA ALA A 101 -0.27 4.75 -24.59
C ALA A 101 0.03 5.97 -23.69
N THR A 102 1.19 6.61 -23.86
CA THR A 102 1.67 7.75 -23.05
C THR A 102 0.55 8.75 -22.72
N GLY A 103 0.22 8.89 -21.43
CA GLY A 103 -0.86 9.76 -20.94
C GLY A 103 -2.21 9.08 -20.68
N ALA A 104 -2.35 7.79 -20.98
CA ALA A 104 -3.56 7.02 -20.70
C ALA A 104 -3.50 6.33 -19.31
N PRO A 105 -4.64 6.01 -18.69
CA PRO A 105 -4.68 5.46 -17.35
C PRO A 105 -3.93 4.12 -17.26
N VAL A 106 -3.32 3.88 -16.09
CA VAL A 106 -2.80 2.57 -15.72
C VAL A 106 -3.96 1.58 -15.77
N VAL A 107 -3.85 0.51 -16.55
CA VAL A 107 -4.95 -0.46 -16.66
C VAL A 107 -4.68 -1.63 -15.74
N ASP A 108 -3.51 -2.26 -15.82
CA ASP A 108 -3.20 -3.44 -15.02
C ASP A 108 -1.95 -3.23 -14.17
N VAL A 109 -2.09 -3.40 -12.86
CA VAL A 109 -0.98 -3.45 -11.90
C VAL A 109 -0.94 -4.81 -11.21
N PHE A 110 0.24 -5.17 -10.73
CA PHE A 110 0.34 -6.27 -9.78
C PHE A 110 -0.27 -5.83 -8.45
N CYS A 111 -1.20 -6.63 -7.90
CA CYS A 111 -1.70 -6.49 -6.53
C CYS A 111 -0.49 -6.48 -5.61
N PRO A 112 -0.20 -5.35 -4.95
CA PRO A 112 0.94 -5.31 -4.07
C PRO A 112 0.74 -6.34 -2.95
N TYR A 113 1.84 -6.89 -2.43
CA TYR A 113 1.86 -8.00 -1.46
C TYR A 113 1.57 -9.44 -1.99
N LEU A 114 0.69 -9.65 -2.98
CA LEU A 114 0.39 -11.00 -3.49
C LEU A 114 1.46 -11.52 -4.47
N ARG A 115 2.09 -12.65 -4.11
CA ARG A 115 3.35 -13.14 -4.71
C ARG A 115 3.26 -13.71 -6.14
N SER A 116 2.10 -14.14 -6.60
CA SER A 116 2.10 -15.10 -7.72
C SER A 116 1.07 -14.92 -8.83
N CYS A 117 0.00 -14.14 -8.71
CA CYS A 117 -0.98 -14.05 -9.81
C CYS A 117 -2.07 -12.97 -9.60
N GLY A 118 -1.84 -11.94 -8.78
CA GLY A 118 -2.89 -11.00 -8.44
C GLY A 118 -2.93 -9.81 -9.39
N LEU A 119 -3.35 -9.93 -10.65
CA LEU A 119 -3.57 -8.69 -11.43
C LEU A 119 -4.79 -7.96 -10.90
N VAL A 120 -4.65 -6.66 -10.72
CA VAL A 120 -5.76 -5.79 -10.38
C VAL A 120 -5.79 -4.63 -11.35
N THR A 121 -6.99 -4.16 -11.64
CA THR A 121 -7.20 -3.11 -12.63
C THR A 121 -7.40 -1.79 -11.93
N VAL A 122 -6.80 -0.71 -12.44
CA VAL A 122 -7.12 0.63 -11.94
C VAL A 122 -8.29 1.18 -12.77
N VAL A 123 -9.45 1.35 -12.14
CA VAL A 123 -10.65 1.93 -12.75
C VAL A 123 -10.87 3.32 -12.15
N GLY A 124 -10.77 4.35 -13.00
CA GLY A 124 -10.71 5.73 -12.53
C GLY A 124 -9.46 5.94 -11.67
N ASP A 125 -9.66 6.22 -10.38
CA ASP A 125 -8.59 6.42 -9.41
C ASP A 125 -8.51 5.29 -8.38
N ARG A 126 -9.04 4.09 -8.66
CA ARG A 126 -9.11 2.99 -7.68
C ARG A 126 -8.63 1.68 -8.23
N ILE A 127 -7.92 0.93 -7.38
CA ILE A 127 -7.65 -0.48 -7.61
C ILE A 127 -8.96 -1.26 -7.48
N ILE A 128 -9.30 -2.04 -8.50
CA ILE A 128 -10.42 -2.97 -8.53
C ILE A 128 -9.86 -4.37 -8.65
N ASP A 129 -10.21 -5.21 -7.69
CA ASP A 129 -9.92 -6.62 -7.76
C ASP A 129 -10.86 -7.29 -8.77
N GLN A 130 -10.32 -7.71 -9.91
CA GLN A 130 -11.08 -8.37 -10.97
C GLN A 130 -11.04 -9.91 -10.86
N HIS A 131 -10.51 -10.48 -9.78
CA HIS A 131 -10.53 -11.94 -9.61
C HIS A 131 -11.95 -12.46 -9.33
N GLU A 132 -12.75 -12.65 -10.38
CA GLU A 132 -14.00 -13.41 -10.29
C GLU A 132 -13.78 -14.93 -10.27
N TYR A 133 -12.63 -15.43 -10.73
CA TYR A 133 -12.44 -16.87 -10.92
C TYR A 133 -11.11 -17.42 -10.39
N THR A 134 -11.25 -18.53 -9.69
CA THR A 134 -10.19 -19.33 -9.10
C THR A 134 -9.68 -20.30 -10.16
N MET A 135 -8.44 -20.14 -10.62
CA MET A 135 -7.75 -21.27 -11.26
C MET A 135 -7.64 -22.35 -10.16
N TYR A 136 -8.25 -23.52 -10.38
CA TYR A 136 -8.27 -24.69 -9.45
C TYR A 136 -9.24 -24.68 -8.25
N GLY A 137 -10.32 -23.88 -8.24
CA GLY A 137 -11.40 -24.04 -7.25
C GLY A 137 -11.11 -23.53 -5.82
N TYR A 138 -9.94 -22.94 -5.56
CA TYR A 138 -9.64 -22.28 -4.28
C TYR A 138 -10.11 -20.83 -4.30
N ARG A 139 -11.11 -20.46 -3.48
CA ARG A 139 -11.48 -19.05 -3.24
C ARG A 139 -10.21 -18.27 -2.89
N ARG A 140 -9.79 -17.37 -3.78
CA ARG A 140 -8.77 -16.39 -3.42
C ARG A 140 -9.41 -15.38 -2.47
N GLU A 141 -8.72 -15.09 -1.39
CA GLU A 141 -9.02 -13.92 -0.58
C GLU A 141 -8.94 -12.67 -1.49
N PRO A 142 -9.86 -11.71 -1.36
CA PRO A 142 -9.80 -10.46 -2.11
C PRO A 142 -8.44 -9.79 -1.93
N CYS A 143 -7.91 -9.18 -2.99
CA CYS A 143 -6.69 -8.39 -2.92
C CYS A 143 -6.87 -7.32 -1.82
N PRO A 144 -6.00 -7.28 -0.79
CA PRO A 144 -6.10 -6.31 0.31
C PRO A 144 -6.04 -4.86 -0.15
N TRP A 145 -5.55 -4.64 -1.38
CA TRP A 145 -5.45 -3.32 -2.01
C TRP A 145 -6.69 -2.93 -2.81
N SER A 146 -7.75 -3.75 -2.80
CA SER A 146 -9.00 -3.41 -3.43
C SER A 146 -9.58 -2.11 -2.86
N LEU A 147 -10.03 -1.23 -3.77
CA LEU A 147 -10.56 0.11 -3.53
C LEU A 147 -9.53 1.12 -2.98
N VAL A 148 -8.24 0.77 -2.93
CA VAL A 148 -7.17 1.74 -2.63
C VAL A 148 -7.13 2.77 -3.75
N ARG A 149 -6.99 4.05 -3.38
CA ARG A 149 -6.91 5.11 -4.38
C ARG A 149 -5.51 5.21 -4.98
N VAL A 150 -5.44 5.37 -6.29
CA VAL A 150 -4.22 5.63 -7.05
C VAL A 150 -4.29 7.08 -7.54
N ARG A 151 -3.25 7.86 -7.25
CA ARG A 151 -3.16 9.26 -7.66
C ARG A 151 -1.86 9.52 -8.39
N GLU A 152 -1.78 10.64 -9.09
CA GLU A 152 -0.47 11.18 -9.50
C GLU A 152 0.22 11.80 -8.29
N ALA A 153 1.55 11.75 -8.25
CA ALA A 153 2.31 12.49 -7.26
C ALA A 153 2.21 13.99 -7.64
N GLN A 154 1.67 14.80 -6.74
CA GLN A 154 1.61 16.26 -6.87
C GLN A 154 2.96 16.89 -6.57
#